data_AF-A0A553DQM1-F1
#
_entry.id   AF-A0A553DQM1-F1
#
_cell.length_a   1.000
_cell.length_b   1.000
_cell.length_c   1.000
_cell.angle_alpha   90.00
_cell.angle_beta   90.00
_cell.angle_gamma   90.00
#
_symmetry.space_group_name_H-M   'P 1'
#
loop_
_entity.id
_entity.type
_entity.pdbx_description
1 polymer ?
#
loop_
_entity_poly.entity_id
_entity_poly.type
_entity_poly.pdbx_seq_one_letter_code
_entity_poly.pdbx_strand_id
1 'polypeptide(L)'
;MSKILKISDNGKDFGYVTLKGEVFYGGGSRSEAAKFDLEKYKNESNTFYFKLTGTKESYMDVKAASSRIQIVKPTFSVDSSSICAWRIENQELQMIISSHFTGKCLSRSTDDKESKALYGNILGSHCTVTMEEVAKNEMEEA
;
A
#
# COMPACT_ATOMS: atom_id res chain seq x y z
N MET A 1 2.46 -15.94 3.24
CA MET A 1 3.82 -15.34 3.18
C MET A 1 3.63 -13.86 3.06
N SER A 2 4.32 -13.10 3.90
CA SER A 2 4.18 -11.64 3.91
C SER A 2 4.92 -11.03 2.73
N LYS A 3 4.47 -9.87 2.30
CA LYS A 3 5.00 -9.11 1.18
C LYS A 3 5.51 -7.77 1.67
N ILE A 4 6.55 -7.27 1.03
CA ILE A 4 6.99 -5.88 1.16
C ILE A 4 6.89 -5.21 -0.22
N LEU A 5 6.68 -3.91 -0.22
CA LEU A 5 6.47 -3.13 -1.44
C LEU A 5 7.70 -2.27 -1.72
N LYS A 6 8.37 -2.53 -2.84
CA LYS A 6 9.43 -1.67 -3.37
C LYS A 6 8.84 -0.67 -4.36
N ILE A 7 9.23 0.59 -4.24
CA ILE A 7 8.68 1.71 -5.00
C ILE A 7 9.75 2.23 -5.97
N SER A 8 9.33 2.51 -7.20
CA SER A 8 10.10 3.33 -8.14
C SER A 8 9.27 4.52 -8.57
N ASP A 9 9.90 5.69 -8.62
CA ASP A 9 9.28 6.95 -9.02
C ASP A 9 10.02 7.48 -10.24
N ASN A 10 9.30 7.65 -11.35
CA ASN A 10 9.87 8.04 -12.65
C ASN A 10 11.07 7.17 -13.07
N GLY A 11 10.98 5.86 -12.82
CA GLY A 11 12.02 4.87 -13.14
C GLY A 11 13.21 4.86 -12.19
N LYS A 12 13.22 5.67 -11.13
CA LYS A 12 14.27 5.70 -10.12
C LYS A 12 13.84 4.98 -8.85
N ASP A 13 14.77 4.23 -8.25
CA ASP A 13 14.54 3.57 -6.96
C ASP A 13 14.13 4.61 -5.91
N PHE A 14 12.97 4.40 -5.31
CA PHE A 14 12.41 5.22 -4.23
C PHE A 14 12.27 4.41 -2.94
N GLY A 15 13.01 3.30 -2.80
CA GLY A 15 13.04 2.49 -1.59
C GLY A 15 11.74 1.74 -1.32
N TYR A 16 11.56 1.32 -0.07
CA TYR A 16 10.42 0.49 0.33
C TYR A 16 9.32 1.32 1.00
N VAL A 17 8.08 0.80 0.92
CA VAL A 17 6.97 1.30 1.73
C VAL A 17 7.28 1.02 3.19
N THR A 18 7.30 2.07 4.00
CA THR A 18 7.50 2.05 5.45
C THR A 18 6.32 2.72 6.13
N LEU A 19 6.19 2.49 7.44
CA LEU A 19 5.13 3.04 8.26
C LEU A 19 5.72 3.94 9.34
N LYS A 20 5.21 5.18 9.45
CA LYS A 20 5.55 6.09 10.55
C LYS A 20 4.27 6.64 11.17
N GLY A 21 4.01 6.25 12.42
CA GLY A 21 2.71 6.46 13.05
C GLY A 21 1.65 5.68 12.28
N GLU A 22 0.62 6.37 11.79
CA GLU A 22 -0.45 5.75 10.98
C GLU A 22 -0.29 6.00 9.48
N VAL A 23 0.77 6.69 9.04
CA VAL A 23 0.93 7.11 7.63
C VAL A 23 2.04 6.31 6.96
N PHE A 24 1.82 5.93 5.70
CA PHE A 24 2.80 5.21 4.89
C PHE A 24 3.69 6.17 4.09
N TYR A 25 4.97 5.81 4.01
CA TYR A 25 6.03 6.57 3.35
C TYR A 25 6.82 5.67 2.42
N GLY A 26 7.38 6.21 1.35
CA GLY A 26 8.45 5.58 0.58
C GLY A 26 9.84 5.96 1.13
N GLY A 27 10.87 5.55 0.42
CA GLY A 27 12.25 5.99 0.64
C GLY A 27 12.92 5.42 1.88
N GLY A 28 12.36 4.35 2.46
CA GLY A 28 12.97 3.59 3.56
C GLY A 28 13.73 2.36 3.08
N SER A 29 14.51 1.77 3.98
CA SER A 29 15.28 0.55 3.71
C SER A 29 14.42 -0.71 3.72
N ARG A 30 14.93 -1.82 3.17
CA ARG A 30 14.24 -3.12 3.19
C ARG A 30 13.94 -3.60 4.61
N SER A 31 14.84 -3.36 5.56
CA SER A 31 14.68 -3.76 6.97
C SER A 31 13.59 -2.97 7.70
N GLU A 32 13.28 -1.75 7.24
CA GLU A 32 12.23 -0.90 7.79
C GLU A 32 10.88 -1.10 7.08
N ALA A 33 10.84 -1.96 6.06
CA ALA A 33 9.68 -2.10 5.19
C ALA A 33 8.47 -2.61 5.97
N ALA A 34 7.33 -1.97 5.72
CA ALA A 34 6.04 -2.45 6.20
C ALA A 34 5.75 -3.81 5.55
N LYS A 35 5.49 -4.81 6.39
CA LYS A 35 5.16 -6.18 5.97
C LYS A 35 3.65 -6.31 5.85
N PHE A 36 3.19 -6.89 4.75
CA PHE A 36 1.78 -7.05 4.45
C PHE A 36 1.40 -8.50 4.23
N ASP A 37 0.31 -8.92 4.84
CA ASP A 37 -0.41 -10.13 4.48
C ASP A 37 -1.47 -9.76 3.45
N LEU A 38 -1.45 -10.41 2.29
CA LEU A 38 -2.42 -10.16 1.23
C LEU A 38 -3.73 -10.90 1.55
N GLU A 39 -4.77 -10.16 1.92
CA GLU A 39 -6.09 -10.71 2.16
C GLU A 39 -6.90 -10.63 0.86
N LYS A 40 -7.54 -11.74 0.48
CA LYS A 40 -8.22 -11.85 -0.81
C LYS A 40 -9.38 -10.86 -0.90
N TYR A 41 -9.46 -10.12 -2.01
CA TYR A 41 -10.63 -9.29 -2.29
C TYR A 41 -11.71 -10.09 -3.02
N LYS A 42 -12.80 -10.42 -2.33
CA LYS A 42 -13.94 -11.15 -2.91
C LYS A 42 -13.47 -12.38 -3.71
N ASN A 43 -13.88 -12.50 -4.98
CA ASN A 43 -13.49 -13.57 -5.90
C ASN A 43 -12.46 -13.12 -6.96
N GLU A 44 -11.86 -11.95 -6.78
CA GLU A 44 -10.83 -11.45 -7.71
C GLU A 44 -9.48 -12.05 -7.35
N SER A 45 -8.76 -12.56 -8.36
CA SER A 45 -7.48 -13.26 -8.17
C SER A 45 -6.27 -12.33 -8.09
N ASN A 46 -6.41 -11.09 -8.55
CA ASN A 46 -5.34 -10.09 -8.64
C ASN A 46 -5.62 -8.83 -7.82
N THR A 47 -6.67 -8.83 -7.00
CA THR A 47 -7.07 -7.71 -6.14
C THR A 47 -7.05 -8.18 -4.69
N PHE A 48 -6.46 -7.38 -3.81
CA PHE A 48 -6.23 -7.75 -2.41
C PHE A 48 -6.39 -6.55 -1.47
N TYR A 49 -6.75 -6.83 -0.23
CA TYR A 49 -6.51 -5.89 0.86
C TYR A 49 -5.09 -6.10 1.40
N PHE A 50 -4.35 -5.00 1.56
CA PHE A 50 -3.03 -5.02 2.16
C PHE A 50 -3.16 -4.88 3.67
N LYS A 51 -3.17 -6.02 4.38
CA LYS A 51 -3.24 -6.06 5.84
C LYS A 51 -1.83 -6.01 6.42
N LEU A 52 -1.57 -5.20 7.44
CA LEU A 52 -0.29 -5.20 8.14
C LEU A 52 -0.07 -6.51 8.90
N THR A 53 1.05 -7.17 8.63
CA THR A 53 1.46 -8.42 9.29
C THR A 53 1.59 -8.20 10.80
N GLY A 54 1.15 -9.18 11.58
CA GLY A 54 1.19 -9.11 13.06
C GLY A 54 0.09 -8.25 13.69
N THR A 55 -0.79 -7.65 12.89
CA THR A 55 -1.95 -6.90 13.39
C THR A 55 -3.24 -7.71 13.22
N LYS A 56 -4.22 -7.48 14.10
CA LYS A 56 -5.53 -8.13 13.99
C LYS A 56 -6.28 -7.64 12.75
N GLU A 57 -6.46 -6.33 12.63
CA GLU A 57 -7.27 -5.66 11.59
C GLU A 57 -6.71 -4.25 11.33
N SER A 58 -5.63 -4.14 10.58
CA SER A 58 -5.05 -2.85 10.19
C SER A 58 -4.61 -2.94 8.74
N TYR A 59 -5.20 -2.10 7.90
CA TYR A 59 -5.10 -2.18 6.44
C TYR A 59 -4.57 -0.89 5.85
N MET A 60 -3.85 -1.01 4.73
CA MET A 60 -3.43 0.13 3.94
C MET A 60 -4.60 0.68 3.12
N ASP A 61 -4.98 1.93 3.39
CA ASP A 61 -6.13 2.60 2.77
C ASP A 61 -5.80 4.05 2.41
N VAL A 62 -6.66 4.67 1.60
CA VAL A 62 -6.55 6.07 1.20
C VAL A 62 -7.49 6.93 2.04
N LYS A 63 -6.92 7.85 2.84
CA LYS A 63 -7.74 8.84 3.56
C LYS A 63 -8.43 9.78 2.57
N ALA A 64 -9.76 9.72 2.50
CA ALA A 64 -10.54 10.53 1.55
C ALA A 64 -10.21 12.04 1.60
N ALA A 65 -10.05 12.60 2.80
CA ALA A 65 -9.84 14.03 2.99
C ALA A 65 -8.46 14.55 2.55
N SER A 66 -7.42 13.69 2.56
CA SER A 66 -6.04 14.12 2.29
C SER A 66 -5.35 13.32 1.20
N SER A 67 -6.04 12.34 0.62
CA SER A 67 -5.49 11.30 -0.26
C SER A 67 -4.26 10.57 0.28
N ARG A 68 -3.94 10.70 1.58
CA ARG A 68 -2.75 10.05 2.16
C ARG A 68 -3.00 8.57 2.32
N ILE A 69 -1.98 7.77 2.03
CA ILE A 69 -2.00 6.35 2.35
C ILE A 69 -1.73 6.20 3.85
N GLN A 70 -2.67 5.57 4.55
CA GLN A 70 -2.61 5.41 6.00
C GLN A 70 -3.20 4.07 6.44
N ILE A 71 -2.97 3.73 7.70
CA ILE A 71 -3.63 2.61 8.35
C ILE A 71 -5.09 2.97 8.58
N VAL A 72 -5.98 2.04 8.23
CA VAL A 72 -7.39 2.06 8.63
C VAL A 72 -7.76 0.71 9.24
N LYS A 73 -8.56 0.76 10.31
CA LYS A 73 -9.10 -0.42 10.98
C LYS A 73 -10.59 -0.51 10.66
N PRO A 74 -11.09 -1.63 10.10
CA PRO A 74 -12.51 -1.83 9.93
C PRO A 74 -13.20 -1.89 11.30
N THR A 75 -14.46 -1.48 11.38
CA THR A 75 -15.24 -1.55 12.62
C THR A 75 -15.89 -2.93 12.83
N PHE A 76 -16.08 -3.71 11.76
CA PHE A 76 -16.71 -5.03 11.80
C PHE A 76 -15.93 -6.07 10.98
N SER A 77 -15.76 -5.81 9.69
CA SER A 77 -14.93 -6.62 8.79
C SER A 77 -14.42 -5.76 7.65
N VAL A 78 -13.32 -6.18 7.01
CA VAL A 78 -12.79 -5.45 5.84
C VAL A 78 -13.80 -5.42 4.69
N ASP A 79 -14.52 -6.52 4.46
CA ASP A 79 -15.52 -6.64 3.38
C ASP A 79 -16.77 -5.77 3.57
N SER A 80 -17.10 -5.42 4.81
CA SER A 80 -18.21 -4.51 5.13
C SER A 80 -17.78 -3.05 5.27
N SER A 81 -16.47 -2.79 5.18
CA SER A 81 -15.89 -1.45 5.35
C SER A 81 -15.71 -0.72 4.02
N SER A 82 -15.41 0.58 4.11
CA SER A 82 -15.01 1.40 2.95
C SER A 82 -13.51 1.33 2.64
N ILE A 83 -12.77 0.38 3.23
CA ILE A 83 -11.34 0.22 3.00
C ILE A 83 -11.12 -0.19 1.54
N CYS A 84 -10.21 0.51 0.85
CA CYS A 84 -9.91 0.16 -0.52
C CYS A 84 -9.13 -1.16 -0.60
N ALA A 85 -9.47 -1.94 -1.61
CA ALA A 85 -8.59 -2.98 -2.10
C ALA A 85 -7.62 -2.40 -3.14
N TRP A 86 -6.62 -3.18 -3.49
CA TRP A 86 -5.57 -2.76 -4.39
C TRP A 86 -5.29 -3.84 -5.42
N ARG A 87 -5.04 -3.41 -6.64
CA ARG A 87 -4.67 -4.28 -7.76
C ARG A 87 -3.36 -3.77 -8.34
N ILE A 88 -2.44 -4.68 -8.62
CA ILE A 88 -1.21 -4.34 -9.35
C ILE A 88 -1.43 -4.65 -10.82
N GLU A 89 -1.40 -3.62 -11.64
CA GLU A 89 -1.57 -3.71 -13.09
C GLU A 89 -0.59 -2.75 -13.75
N ASN A 90 0.18 -3.22 -14.73
CA ASN A 90 1.28 -2.45 -15.35
C ASN A 90 2.29 -1.88 -14.33
N GLN A 91 2.54 -2.61 -13.24
CA GLN A 91 3.36 -2.20 -12.09
C GLN A 91 2.80 -1.02 -11.30
N GLU A 92 1.61 -0.49 -11.62
CA GLU A 92 0.96 0.53 -10.81
C GLU A 92 0.06 -0.14 -9.77
N LEU A 93 0.09 0.41 -8.55
CA LEU A 93 -0.79 -0.04 -7.47
C LEU A 93 -2.09 0.77 -7.52
N GLN A 94 -3.09 0.20 -8.18
CA GLN A 94 -4.39 0.80 -8.46
C GLN A 94 -5.37 0.58 -7.31
N MET A 95 -6.06 1.65 -6.90
CA MET A 95 -7.05 1.63 -5.83
C MET A 95 -8.42 1.18 -6.35
N ILE A 96 -8.95 0.12 -5.74
CA ILE A 96 -10.25 -0.50 -6.03
C ILE A 96 -11.21 -0.25 -4.87
N ILE A 97 -12.38 0.33 -5.15
CA ILE A 97 -13.49 0.44 -4.19
C ILE A 97 -14.73 -0.19 -4.83
N SER A 98 -15.44 -1.02 -4.07
CA SER A 98 -16.69 -1.66 -4.53
C SER A 98 -16.55 -2.35 -5.90
N SER A 99 -15.43 -3.04 -6.13
CA SER A 99 -15.08 -3.70 -7.41
C SER A 99 -14.89 -2.76 -8.61
N HIS A 100 -14.69 -1.47 -8.37
CA HIS A 100 -14.39 -0.48 -9.40
C HIS A 100 -13.03 0.15 -9.18
N PHE A 101 -12.24 0.24 -10.26
CA PHE A 101 -11.05 1.08 -10.27
C PHE A 101 -11.47 2.54 -10.13
N THR A 102 -10.85 3.22 -9.18
CA THR A 102 -11.21 4.60 -8.82
C THR A 102 -10.49 5.65 -9.67
N GLY A 103 -9.58 5.24 -10.56
CA GLY A 103 -8.64 6.15 -11.22
C GLY A 103 -7.43 6.52 -10.36
N LYS A 104 -7.43 6.21 -9.06
CA LYS A 104 -6.33 6.53 -8.15
C LYS A 104 -5.28 5.43 -8.13
N CYS A 105 -4.02 5.83 -8.22
CA CYS A 105 -2.86 4.97 -8.07
C CYS A 105 -1.97 5.45 -6.91
N LEU A 106 -1.14 4.54 -6.39
CA LEU A 106 -0.08 4.91 -5.45
C LEU A 106 0.86 5.94 -6.12
N SER A 107 1.10 7.02 -5.40
CA SER A 107 1.81 8.18 -5.91
C SER A 107 2.52 8.92 -4.78
N ARG A 108 3.30 9.93 -5.15
CA ARG A 108 3.91 10.90 -4.24
C ARG A 108 3.11 12.21 -4.24
N SER A 109 3.51 13.14 -3.38
CA SER A 109 2.96 14.50 -3.44
C SER A 109 3.34 15.16 -4.77
N THR A 110 2.35 15.81 -5.40
CA THR A 110 2.55 16.64 -6.59
C THR A 110 3.19 17.99 -6.25
N ASP A 111 2.94 18.48 -5.03
CA ASP A 111 3.28 19.84 -4.61
C ASP A 111 4.61 19.88 -3.86
N ASP A 112 4.95 18.81 -3.13
CA ASP A 112 6.20 18.66 -2.38
C ASP A 112 6.98 17.44 -2.86
N LYS A 113 7.96 17.68 -3.75
CA LYS A 113 8.81 16.64 -4.33
C LYS A 113 9.84 16.06 -3.37
N GLU A 114 10.08 16.69 -2.22
CA GLU A 114 10.96 16.16 -1.17
C GLU A 114 10.19 15.25 -0.21
N SER A 115 8.86 15.38 -0.17
CA SER A 115 8.01 14.52 0.62
C SER A 115 8.17 13.06 0.24
N LYS A 116 8.32 12.23 1.30
CA LYS A 116 8.30 10.78 1.22
C LYS A 116 6.93 10.19 1.53
N ALA A 117 5.94 10.99 1.96
CA ALA A 117 4.61 10.49 2.23
C ALA A 117 3.97 9.96 0.94
N LEU A 118 3.24 8.85 1.07
CA LEU A 118 2.55 8.23 -0.05
C LEU A 118 1.10 8.71 -0.11
N TYR A 119 0.60 8.80 -1.34
CA TYR A 119 -0.74 9.29 -1.64
C TYR A 119 -1.44 8.41 -2.68
N GLY A 120 -2.77 8.40 -2.68
CA GLY A 120 -3.62 7.81 -3.72
C GLY A 120 -4.20 8.92 -4.59
N ASN A 121 -3.64 9.13 -5.78
CA ASN A 121 -4.01 10.25 -6.65
C ASN A 121 -4.38 9.79 -8.07
N ILE A 122 -5.26 10.56 -8.71
CA ILE A 122 -5.67 10.35 -10.11
C ILE A 122 -4.66 11.02 -11.06
N LEU A 123 -4.14 12.18 -10.67
CA LEU A 123 -3.27 13.03 -11.47
C LEU A 123 -1.83 13.02 -10.94
N GLY A 124 -0.85 13.21 -11.83
CA GLY A 124 0.58 13.24 -11.51
C GLY A 124 1.34 11.98 -11.94
N SER A 125 2.63 11.89 -11.63
CA SER A 125 3.42 10.68 -11.88
C SER A 125 3.06 9.62 -10.84
N HIS A 126 2.53 8.49 -11.31
CA HIS A 126 2.28 7.33 -10.47
C HIS A 126 3.58 6.60 -10.18
N CYS A 127 3.66 6.04 -8.98
CA CYS A 127 4.76 5.17 -8.62
C CYS A 127 4.55 3.80 -9.25
N THR A 128 5.62 3.17 -9.70
CA THR A 128 5.61 1.74 -9.95
C THR A 128 5.97 0.98 -8.67
N VAL A 129 5.41 -0.21 -8.53
CA VAL A 129 5.50 -1.05 -7.33
C VAL A 129 5.85 -2.46 -7.74
N THR A 130 6.86 -3.00 -7.05
CA THR A 130 7.22 -4.42 -7.09
C THR A 130 6.93 -5.04 -5.73
N MET A 131 6.24 -6.17 -5.72
CA MET A 131 6.06 -6.97 -4.51
C MET A 131 7.21 -7.96 -4.35
N GLU A 132 7.86 -7.93 -3.20
CA GLU A 132 8.87 -8.91 -2.82
C GLU A 132 8.34 -9.83 -1.72
N GLU A 133 8.75 -11.09 -1.74
CA GLU A 133 8.44 -12.04 -0.67
C GLU A 133 9.39 -11.84 0.51
N VAL A 134 8.85 -11.89 1.73
CA VAL A 134 9.65 -11.96 2.95
C VAL A 134 9.83 -13.44 3.30
N ALA A 135 11.07 -13.89 3.37
CA ALA A 135 11.39 -15.27 3.74
C ALA A 135 11.00 -15.53 5.21
N LYS A 136 10.52 -16.74 5.52
CA LYS A 136 10.08 -17.11 6.89
C LYS A 136 11.14 -16.87 7.97
N ASN A 137 12.43 -16.96 7.63
CA ASN A 137 13.52 -16.85 8.59
C ASN A 137 13.77 -15.39 9.05
N GLU A 138 13.25 -14.40 8.32
CA GLU A 138 13.32 -12.97 8.69
C GLU A 138 12.18 -12.54 9.64
N MET A 139 11.39 -13.49 10.14
CA MET A 139 10.28 -13.25 11.08
C MET A 139 10.65 -13.56 12.54
N GLU A 140 11.76 -14.26 12.81
CA GLU A 140 12.14 -14.70 14.16
C GLU A 140 13.13 -13.76 14.88
N GLU A 141 13.64 -12.70 14.21
CA GLU A 141 14.64 -11.78 14.76
C GLU A 141 14.14 -10.36 15.07
N ALA A 142 12.82 -10.16 15.24
CA ALA A 142 12.24 -8.86 15.63
C ALA A 142 11.56 -8.90 17.00
#